data_AF-A0AAU4KWE8-F1
#
_entry.id   AF-A0AAU4KWE8-F1
#
_cell.length_a   1.000
_cell.length_b   1.000
_cell.length_c   1.000
_cell.angle_alpha   90.00
_cell.angle_beta   90.00
_cell.angle_gamma   90.00
#
_symmetry.space_group_name_H-M   'P 1'
#
loop_
_entity.id
_entity.type
_entity.pdbx_description
1 polymer ?
#
loop_
_entity_poly.entity_id
_entity_poly.type
_entity_poly.pdbx_seq_one_letter_code
_entity_poly.pdbx_strand_id
1 'polypeptide(L)'
;MRPGVAASRGGPASRAVGEERALTSVAAGDTYEGEQPADLPRLWHVTLSVSGGEAPLTEVRRGLEQLAHDHPFLLTSRYANDHAEIRYWEEARDLHDAAAVALRLWGEHRQTAQLPPWEIVGLEVIDRETYHQRIAEGYGPLPATPVGVHPF
;
A
#
# COMPACT_ATOMS: atom_id res chain seq x y z
N MET A 1 20.11 37.95 -69.16
CA MET A 1 19.33 36.77 -69.62
C MET A 1 19.88 35.55 -68.89
N ARG A 2 19.00 34.68 -68.35
CA ARG A 2 19.24 33.48 -67.49
C ARG A 2 19.29 33.74 -65.96
N PRO A 3 18.94 32.77 -65.08
CA PRO A 3 17.57 32.28 -64.79
C PRO A 3 17.31 31.94 -63.29
N GLY A 4 16.09 31.46 -62.97
CA GLY A 4 15.83 30.54 -61.85
C GLY A 4 15.00 31.14 -60.69
N VAL A 5 14.12 30.42 -59.98
CA VAL A 5 13.62 29.04 -60.04
C VAL A 5 12.33 28.99 -59.17
N ALA A 6 11.45 28.04 -59.52
CA ALA A 6 10.26 27.50 -58.84
C ALA A 6 10.44 27.20 -57.33
N ALA A 7 9.43 26.90 -56.50
CA ALA A 7 7.97 26.79 -56.58
C ALA A 7 7.40 26.81 -55.14
N SER A 8 6.11 27.13 -55.08
CA SER A 8 5.28 27.30 -53.88
C SER A 8 4.84 25.96 -53.25
N ARG A 9 4.72 25.91 -51.92
CA ARG A 9 3.96 24.89 -51.17
C ARG A 9 2.82 25.56 -50.41
N GLY A 10 1.60 25.07 -50.62
CA GLY A 10 0.39 25.46 -49.88
C GLY A 10 0.29 24.84 -48.49
N GLY A 11 -0.43 25.53 -47.60
CA GLY A 11 -0.69 25.20 -46.18
C GLY A 11 -1.80 24.15 -45.94
N PRO A 12 -2.69 24.25 -44.93
CA PRO A 12 -2.83 25.24 -43.84
C PRO A 12 -3.17 24.66 -42.42
N ALA A 13 -3.38 25.59 -41.48
CA ALA A 13 -4.35 25.60 -40.36
C ALA A 13 -4.05 24.95 -38.98
N SER A 14 -4.13 25.84 -37.98
CA SER A 14 -4.18 25.69 -36.52
C SER A 14 -5.22 24.71 -35.97
N ARG A 15 -4.90 24.08 -34.83
CA ARG A 15 -5.87 23.75 -33.76
C ARG A 15 -5.21 23.75 -32.37
N ALA A 16 -5.85 24.52 -31.49
CA ALA A 16 -5.91 24.54 -30.02
C ALA A 16 -4.86 23.79 -29.19
N VAL A 17 -4.11 24.56 -28.39
CA VAL A 17 -3.32 24.12 -27.24
C VAL A 17 -4.28 23.77 -26.10
N GLY A 18 -4.42 22.48 -25.81
CA GLY A 18 -5.00 21.99 -24.56
C GLY A 18 -3.90 21.85 -23.52
N GLU A 19 -4.13 22.42 -22.34
CA GLU A 19 -3.26 22.29 -21.17
C GLU A 19 -3.13 20.82 -20.75
N GLU A 20 -2.04 20.18 -21.16
CA GLU A 20 -1.59 18.94 -20.54
C GLU A 20 -0.90 19.32 -19.23
N ARG A 21 -1.60 19.11 -18.10
CA ARG A 21 -0.98 19.07 -16.78
C ARG A 21 0.14 18.02 -16.82
N ALA A 22 1.37 18.48 -16.97
CA ALA A 22 2.56 17.66 -16.86
C ALA A 22 2.60 17.07 -15.44
N LEU A 23 2.24 15.79 -15.33
CA LEU A 23 2.57 14.99 -14.16
C LEU A 23 4.09 14.85 -14.17
N THR A 24 4.77 15.58 -13.28
CA THR A 24 6.19 15.39 -13.00
C THR A 24 6.41 13.98 -12.47
N SER A 25 6.75 13.06 -13.38
CA SER A 25 7.26 11.74 -13.04
C SER A 25 8.60 11.94 -12.35
N VAL A 26 8.68 11.59 -11.07
CA VAL A 26 9.96 11.54 -10.35
C VAL A 26 10.73 10.37 -10.94
N ALA A 27 11.81 10.67 -11.67
CA ALA A 27 12.72 9.64 -12.14
C ALA A 27 13.23 8.86 -10.92
N ALA A 28 12.99 7.55 -10.91
CA ALA A 28 13.54 6.63 -9.93
C ALA A 28 15.07 6.77 -9.97
N GLY A 29 15.60 7.43 -8.94
CA GLY A 29 17.03 7.62 -8.77
C GLY A 29 17.72 6.28 -8.57
N ASP A 30 18.79 6.11 -9.33
CA ASP A 30 19.92 5.20 -9.18
C ASP A 30 19.65 3.80 -8.61
N THR A 31 19.80 2.84 -9.52
CA THR A 31 20.08 1.43 -9.27
C THR A 31 21.10 1.25 -8.14
N TYR A 32 20.62 0.79 -6.99
CA TYR A 32 21.44 0.13 -5.99
C TYR A 32 21.90 -1.21 -6.55
N GLU A 33 23.05 -1.23 -7.23
CA GLU A 33 23.83 -2.45 -7.45
C GLU A 33 24.50 -2.86 -6.14
N GLY A 34 23.70 -3.47 -5.26
CA GLY A 34 24.15 -4.15 -4.05
C GLY A 34 23.72 -5.61 -4.11
N GLU A 35 24.70 -6.51 -4.25
CA GLU A 35 24.69 -7.96 -4.00
C GLU A 35 23.30 -8.58 -3.70
N GLN A 36 22.72 -9.34 -4.63
CA GLN A 36 21.45 -10.06 -4.41
C GLN A 36 21.60 -11.23 -3.43
N PRO A 37 20.91 -11.23 -2.27
CA PRO A 37 20.24 -12.40 -1.78
C PRO A 37 18.78 -12.33 -2.29
N ALA A 38 18.58 -12.41 -3.61
CA ALA A 38 17.25 -12.26 -4.21
C ALA A 38 16.29 -13.43 -3.85
N ASP A 39 16.76 -14.44 -3.11
CA ASP A 39 16.03 -15.69 -2.88
C ASP A 39 15.81 -16.03 -1.40
N LEU A 40 16.23 -15.17 -0.47
CA LEU A 40 15.97 -15.38 0.96
C LEU A 40 14.72 -14.60 1.40
N PRO A 41 13.78 -15.21 2.13
CA PRO A 41 12.65 -14.49 2.70
C PRO A 41 13.14 -13.34 3.59
N ARG A 42 12.45 -12.20 3.50
CA ARG A 42 12.69 -11.03 4.34
C ARG A 42 11.38 -10.59 4.99
N LEU A 43 11.50 -9.78 6.03
CA LEU A 43 10.35 -9.23 6.75
C LEU A 43 9.84 -7.95 6.07
N TRP A 44 8.54 -7.92 5.82
CA TRP A 44 7.78 -6.80 5.26
C TRP A 44 6.79 -6.30 6.29
N HIS A 45 6.76 -4.99 6.54
CA HIS A 45 5.71 -4.42 7.35
C HIS A 45 4.47 -4.21 6.48
N VAL A 46 3.36 -4.82 6.88
CA VAL A 46 2.06 -4.69 6.21
C VAL A 46 1.15 -3.82 7.05
N THR A 47 0.49 -2.85 6.41
CA THR A 47 -0.65 -2.10 6.97
C THR A 47 -1.86 -2.35 6.07
N LEU A 48 -2.88 -3.02 6.59
CA LEU A 48 -4.14 -3.26 5.91
C LEU A 48 -5.23 -2.35 6.51
N SER A 49 -5.83 -1.51 5.68
CA SER A 49 -6.96 -0.66 6.05
C SER A 49 -8.26 -1.21 5.47
N VAL A 50 -9.26 -1.39 6.32
CA VAL A 50 -10.58 -1.91 5.97
C VAL A 50 -11.68 -0.97 6.46
N SER A 51 -12.76 -0.85 5.70
CA SER A 51 -13.90 -0.01 6.10
C SER A 51 -15.21 -0.49 5.49
N GLY A 52 -16.33 -0.08 6.08
CA GLY A 52 -17.66 -0.32 5.55
C GLY A 52 -18.76 0.17 6.49
N GLY A 53 -19.92 -0.49 6.48
CA GLY A 53 -21.05 -0.12 7.33
C GLY A 53 -20.74 -0.27 8.83
N GLU A 54 -21.38 0.55 9.67
CA GLU A 54 -21.13 0.53 11.11
C GLU A 54 -21.41 -0.84 11.75
N ALA A 55 -20.57 -1.23 12.70
CA ALA A 55 -20.67 -2.45 13.48
C ALA A 55 -20.43 -2.19 14.98
N PRO A 56 -21.01 -2.99 15.88
CA PRO A 56 -20.78 -2.85 17.32
C PRO A 56 -19.30 -3.03 17.69
N LEU A 57 -18.72 -2.06 18.41
CA LEU A 57 -17.30 -2.07 18.78
C LEU A 57 -16.84 -3.34 19.50
N THR A 58 -17.73 -3.96 20.30
CA THR A 58 -17.44 -5.21 21.01
C THR A 58 -17.28 -6.40 20.06
N GLU A 59 -18.06 -6.43 18.98
CA GLU A 59 -17.96 -7.47 17.94
C GLU A 59 -16.70 -7.26 17.10
N VAL A 60 -16.42 -6.01 16.71
CA VAL A 60 -15.19 -5.64 15.99
C VAL A 60 -13.96 -6.04 16.80
N ARG A 61 -13.91 -5.66 18.09
CA ARG A 61 -12.82 -6.01 19.00
C ARG A 61 -12.62 -7.53 19.06
N ARG A 62 -13.68 -8.29 19.32
CA ARG A 62 -13.62 -9.75 19.42
C ARG A 62 -13.11 -10.38 18.12
N GLY A 63 -13.57 -9.88 16.97
CA GLY A 63 -13.13 -10.42 15.69
C GLY A 63 -11.67 -10.11 15.38
N LEU A 64 -11.20 -8.92 15.72
CA LEU A 64 -9.78 -8.57 15.59
C LEU A 64 -8.89 -9.37 16.57
N GLU A 65 -9.38 -9.65 17.78
CA GLU A 65 -8.71 -10.53 18.74
C GLU A 65 -8.64 -11.98 18.21
N GLN A 66 -9.70 -12.47 17.57
CA GLN A 66 -9.69 -13.79 16.92
C GLN A 66 -8.74 -13.84 15.72
N LEU A 67 -8.73 -12.78 14.90
CA LEU A 67 -7.79 -12.67 13.78
C LEU A 67 -6.33 -12.70 14.27
N ALA A 68 -6.04 -12.00 15.38
CA ALA A 68 -4.73 -12.02 16.03
C ALA A 68 -4.34 -13.40 16.56
N HIS A 69 -5.32 -14.19 17.00
CA HIS A 69 -5.11 -15.56 17.45
C HIS A 69 -4.82 -16.50 16.28
N ASP A 70 -5.57 -16.36 15.18
CA ASP A 70 -5.47 -17.22 14.01
C ASP A 70 -4.20 -16.97 13.18
N HIS A 71 -3.70 -15.73 13.20
CA HIS A 71 -2.46 -15.36 12.52
C HIS A 71 -1.44 -14.81 13.53
N PRO A 72 -0.70 -15.71 14.22
CA PRO A 72 0.23 -15.33 15.27
C PRO A 72 1.57 -14.83 14.70
N PHE A 73 1.70 -13.52 14.59
CA PHE A 73 2.93 -12.81 14.19
C PHE A 73 2.72 -11.31 14.43
N LEU A 74 3.43 -10.71 15.39
CA LEU A 74 3.39 -9.28 15.78
C LEU A 74 2.22 -8.43 15.21
N LEU A 75 0.97 -8.78 15.54
CA LEU A 75 -0.22 -8.09 15.05
C LEU A 75 -0.57 -6.95 16.00
N THR A 76 -0.79 -5.76 15.45
CA THR A 76 -1.41 -4.64 16.16
C THR A 76 -2.56 -4.11 15.32
N SER A 77 -3.72 -3.88 15.93
CA SER A 77 -4.88 -3.36 15.22
C SER A 77 -5.46 -2.13 15.90
N ARG A 78 -5.89 -1.15 15.11
CA ARG A 78 -6.71 -0.02 15.55
C ARG A 78 -8.09 -0.11 14.93
N TYR A 79 -9.14 0.25 15.67
CA TYR A 79 -10.51 0.11 15.17
C TYR A 79 -11.45 1.19 15.65
N ALA A 80 -12.45 1.48 14.82
CA ALA A 80 -13.62 2.29 15.10
C ALA A 80 -14.87 1.47 14.76
N ASN A 81 -16.04 2.10 14.78
CA ASN A 81 -17.30 1.45 14.46
C ASN A 81 -17.47 1.18 12.96
N ASP A 82 -16.72 1.83 12.08
CA ASP A 82 -16.86 1.77 10.61
C ASP A 82 -15.57 1.39 9.87
N HIS A 83 -14.43 1.31 10.57
CA HIS A 83 -13.14 0.96 9.97
C HIS A 83 -12.17 0.32 10.97
N ALA A 84 -11.16 -0.34 10.43
CA ALA A 84 -10.01 -0.82 11.17
C ALA A 84 -8.73 -0.74 10.34
N GLU A 85 -7.60 -0.61 11.04
CA GLU A 85 -6.26 -0.72 10.50
C GLU A 85 -5.55 -1.86 11.21
N ILE A 86 -5.00 -2.79 10.44
CA ILE A 86 -4.33 -4.00 10.92
C ILE A 86 -2.88 -3.92 10.46
N ARG A 87 -1.93 -4.12 11.39
CA ARG A 87 -0.50 -4.04 11.12
C ARG A 87 0.23 -5.27 11.60
N TYR A 88 1.16 -5.79 10.79
CA TYR A 88 1.99 -6.94 11.14
C TYR A 88 3.26 -7.03 10.30
N TRP A 89 4.13 -7.98 10.64
CA TRP A 89 5.33 -8.30 9.88
C TRP A 89 5.16 -9.60 9.11
N GLU A 90 5.16 -9.53 7.78
CA GLU A 90 5.05 -10.69 6.88
C GLU A 90 6.41 -11.19 6.43
N GLU A 91 6.59 -12.50 6.32
CA GLU A 91 7.79 -13.08 5.74
C GLU A 91 7.54 -13.45 4.28
N ALA A 92 8.22 -12.78 3.35
CA ALA A 92 8.06 -13.03 1.92
C ALA A 92 9.34 -12.74 1.14
N ARG A 93 9.46 -13.34 -0.04
CA ARG A 93 10.63 -13.15 -0.93
C ARG A 93 10.67 -11.73 -1.50
N ASP A 94 9.51 -11.24 -1.91
CA ASP A 94 9.33 -9.91 -2.49
C ASP A 94 8.02 -9.25 -2.02
N LEU A 95 7.84 -7.99 -2.43
CA LEU A 95 6.69 -7.17 -2.09
C LEU A 95 5.38 -7.76 -2.62
N HIS A 96 5.39 -8.37 -3.81
CA HIS A 96 4.19 -8.92 -4.43
C HIS A 96 3.69 -10.15 -3.67
N ASP A 97 4.61 -11.02 -3.26
CA ASP A 97 4.31 -12.18 -2.42
C ASP A 97 3.72 -11.72 -1.06
N ALA A 98 4.32 -10.72 -0.39
CA ALA A 98 3.79 -10.17 0.86
C ALA A 98 2.37 -9.58 0.69
N ALA A 99 2.15 -8.81 -0.38
CA ALA A 99 0.84 -8.24 -0.68
C ALA A 99 -0.20 -9.34 -0.95
N ALA A 100 0.17 -10.38 -1.69
CA ALA A 100 -0.73 -11.50 -1.99
C ALA A 100 -1.15 -12.24 -0.72
N VAL A 101 -0.21 -12.49 0.20
CA VAL A 101 -0.51 -13.09 1.51
C VAL A 101 -1.47 -12.20 2.31
N ALA A 102 -1.26 -10.89 2.35
CA ALA A 102 -2.14 -9.96 3.07
C ALA A 102 -3.58 -9.95 2.56
N LEU A 103 -3.75 -9.88 1.23
CA LEU A 103 -5.07 -9.89 0.61
C LEU A 103 -5.80 -11.23 0.85
N ARG A 104 -5.04 -12.33 0.81
CA ARG A 104 -5.56 -13.68 1.06
C ARG A 104 -5.99 -13.86 2.52
N LEU A 105 -5.17 -13.42 3.47
CA LEU A 105 -5.45 -13.45 4.90
C LEU A 105 -6.80 -12.80 5.19
N TRP A 106 -7.05 -11.60 4.67
CA TRP A 106 -8.35 -10.94 4.84
C TRP A 106 -9.49 -11.74 4.23
N GLY A 107 -9.33 -12.22 3.00
CA GLY A 107 -10.35 -12.99 2.30
C GLY A 107 -10.75 -14.28 3.03
N GLU A 108 -9.76 -14.99 3.59
CA GLU A 108 -9.93 -16.28 4.25
C GLU A 108 -10.42 -16.13 5.69
N HIS A 109 -9.85 -15.20 6.45
CA HIS A 109 -10.04 -15.14 7.90
C HIS A 109 -11.13 -14.17 8.36
N ARG A 110 -11.61 -13.24 7.51
CA ARG A 110 -12.65 -12.29 7.95
C ARG A 110 -13.92 -12.98 8.44
N GLN A 111 -14.31 -14.08 7.78
CA GLN A 111 -15.54 -14.80 8.09
C GLN A 111 -15.37 -15.68 9.33
N THR A 112 -14.23 -16.37 9.44
CA THR A 112 -13.93 -17.22 10.60
C THR A 112 -13.76 -16.39 11.87
N ALA A 113 -13.17 -15.20 11.74
CA ALA A 113 -13.03 -14.22 12.80
C ALA A 113 -14.33 -13.43 13.10
N GLN A 114 -15.42 -13.65 12.36
CA GLN A 114 -16.68 -12.92 12.52
C GLN A 114 -16.52 -11.39 12.41
N LEU A 115 -15.60 -10.93 11.57
CA LEU A 115 -15.43 -9.51 11.29
C LEU A 115 -16.60 -8.99 10.43
N PRO A 116 -16.95 -7.70 10.56
CA PRO A 116 -17.93 -7.07 9.69
C PRO A 116 -17.56 -7.26 8.20
N PRO A 117 -18.54 -7.21 7.28
CA PRO A 117 -18.29 -7.36 5.85
C PRO A 117 -17.66 -6.08 5.24
N TRP A 118 -16.62 -5.57 5.88
CA TRP A 118 -15.84 -4.43 5.43
C TRP A 118 -14.94 -4.81 4.25
N GLU A 119 -14.72 -3.82 3.39
CA GLU A 119 -13.88 -3.95 2.21
C GLU A 119 -12.47 -3.43 2.52
N ILE A 120 -11.49 -3.96 1.80
CA ILE A 120 -10.13 -3.43 1.83
C ILE A 120 -10.14 -2.09 1.10
N VAL A 121 -9.74 -1.03 1.78
CA VAL A 121 -9.66 0.33 1.23
C VAL A 121 -8.23 0.87 1.16
N GLY A 122 -7.28 0.16 1.76
CA GLY A 122 -5.87 0.48 1.68
C GLY A 122 -4.99 -0.71 2.00
N LEU A 123 -3.88 -0.82 1.27
CA LEU A 123 -2.81 -1.78 1.56
C LEU A 123 -1.49 -1.04 1.39
N GLU A 124 -0.67 -1.08 2.42
CA GLU A 124 0.71 -0.61 2.39
C GLU A 124 1.62 -1.78 2.74
N VAL A 125 2.67 -1.96 1.94
CA VAL A 125 3.70 -2.98 2.14
C VAL A 125 5.03 -2.28 1.97
N ILE A 126 5.83 -2.27 3.04
CA ILE A 126 7.15 -1.62 3.05
C ILE A 126 8.19 -2.56 3.64
N ASP A 127 9.41 -2.49 3.13
CA ASP A 127 10.51 -3.23 3.73
C ASP A 127 10.89 -2.68 5.11
N ARG A 128 11.70 -3.44 5.82
CA ARG A 128 12.15 -3.10 7.18
C ARG A 128 12.95 -1.80 7.24
N GLU A 129 13.76 -1.50 6.23
CA GLU A 129 14.59 -0.29 6.20
C GLU A 129 13.73 0.96 6.06
N THR A 130 12.81 0.94 5.10
CA THR A 130 11.81 1.99 4.85
C THR A 130 10.94 2.22 6.08
N TYR A 131 10.50 1.15 6.76
CA TYR A 131 9.76 1.27 8.02
C TYR A 131 10.57 2.04 9.08
N HIS A 132 11.82 1.62 9.34
CA HIS A 132 12.67 2.27 10.33
C HIS A 132 12.99 3.73 9.96
N GLN A 133 13.24 4.01 8.68
CA GLN A 133 13.47 5.37 8.19
C GLN A 133 12.26 6.26 8.48
N ARG A 134 11.05 5.84 8.11
CA ARG A 134 9.86 6.65 8.33
C ARG A 134 9.59 6.90 9.82
N ILE A 135 9.83 5.89 10.67
CA ILE A 135 9.75 6.06 12.13
C ILE A 135 10.74 7.13 12.61
N ALA A 136 11.99 7.09 12.14
CA ALA A 136 13.00 8.08 12.50
C ALA A 136 12.65 9.50 12.01
N GLU A 137 12.00 9.61 10.85
CA GLU A 137 11.54 10.88 10.27
C GLU A 137 10.21 11.39 10.86
N GLY A 138 9.55 10.62 11.73
CA GLY A 138 8.27 10.99 12.33
C GLY A 138 7.07 10.87 11.39
N TYR A 139 7.28 10.38 10.16
CA TYR A 139 6.21 10.06 9.19
C TYR A 139 5.81 8.59 9.21
N GLY A 140 6.45 7.79 10.06
CA GLY A 140 6.18 6.37 10.20
C GLY A 140 4.83 6.11 10.85
N PRO A 141 4.21 4.96 10.54
CA PRO A 141 3.08 4.49 11.34
C PRO A 141 3.47 4.56 12.82
N LEU A 142 2.60 5.10 13.70
CA LEU A 142 2.90 5.25 15.13
C LEU A 142 3.66 4.02 15.65
N PRO A 143 4.80 4.18 16.37
CA PRO A 143 5.62 3.07 16.82
C PRO A 143 4.71 2.05 17.50
N ALA A 144 4.80 0.78 17.06
CA ALA A 144 3.87 -0.29 17.43
C ALA A 144 3.44 -0.15 18.89
N THR A 145 2.19 0.27 19.08
CA THR A 145 1.47 0.25 20.36
C THR A 145 1.65 -1.15 20.97
N PRO A 146 1.55 -1.34 22.31
CA PRO A 146 1.67 -2.68 22.88
C PRO A 146 0.81 -3.68 22.08
N VAL A 147 1.40 -4.82 21.71
CA VAL A 147 0.75 -5.88 20.92
C VAL A 147 -0.71 -6.05 21.35
N GLY A 148 -1.64 -6.05 20.39
CA GLY A 148 -3.07 -6.16 20.68
C GLY A 148 -3.97 -5.25 19.83
N VAL A 149 -5.21 -5.15 20.29
CA VAL A 149 -6.33 -4.51 19.59
C VAL A 149 -6.78 -3.29 20.39
N HIS A 150 -6.70 -2.10 19.80
CA HIS A 150 -6.94 -0.83 20.47
C HIS A 150 -7.93 0.03 19.69
N PRO A 151 -8.80 0.82 20.32
CA PRO A 151 -9.61 1.79 19.58
C PRO A 151 -8.73 2.87 18.91
N PHE A 152 -9.24 3.55 17.90
CA PHE A 152 -8.63 4.77 17.37
C PHE A 152 -8.62 5.90 18.41
#